data_AF-A0A8T4RMQ3-F1
#
_entry.id   AF-A0A8T4RMQ3-F1
#
_cell.length_a   1.000
_cell.length_b   1.000
_cell.length_c   1.000
_cell.angle_alpha   90.00
_cell.angle_beta   90.00
_cell.angle_gamma   90.00
#
_symmetry.space_group_name_H-M   'P 1'
#
loop_
_entity.id
_entity.type
_entity.pdbx_description
1 polymer ?
#
loop_
_entity_poly.entity_id
_entity_poly.type
_entity_poly.pdbx_seq_one_letter_code
_entity_poly.pdbx_strand_id
1 'polypeptide(L)'
;MTKVVTKITDVAEDVYRTILKKKQPKLVAPLRALSNVKYDPKEGFFELVGKKKSRTLTASSVRTFAQTLRMMALSKELIEQDDIATKREAYYVSKNWAEARFHEQPESDTVMDDIEAMLMVNREQIGFIPEEKGGEIAGNLIVIDKDPTTGKEIRIDCTKFGSGAYSIPSSVEDLKFETKARFVLAIETAGMFQRLVKHNFWKK
;
A
#
# COMPACT_ATOMS: atom_id res chain seq x y z
N MET A 1 -5.44 -11.57 15.22
CA MET A 1 -4.32 -11.16 14.36
C MET A 1 -4.86 -10.84 12.98
N THR A 2 -4.52 -9.67 12.44
CA THR A 2 -4.86 -9.31 11.06
C THR A 2 -4.19 -10.29 10.09
N LYS A 3 -4.85 -10.55 8.94
CA LYS A 3 -4.34 -11.46 7.89
C LYS A 3 -2.91 -11.12 7.45
N VAL A 4 -2.54 -9.85 7.52
CA VAL A 4 -1.21 -9.34 7.14
C VAL A 4 -0.13 -9.71 8.17
N VAL A 5 -0.40 -9.55 9.47
CA VAL A 5 0.54 -9.94 10.54
C VAL A 5 0.86 -11.42 10.49
N THR A 6 -0.13 -12.26 10.17
CA THR A 6 0.09 -13.70 9.96
C THR A 6 1.05 -13.94 8.78
N LYS A 7 0.84 -13.29 7.62
CA LYS A 7 1.75 -13.42 6.48
C LYS A 7 3.19 -12.98 6.81
N ILE A 8 3.36 -11.88 7.54
CA ILE A 8 4.68 -11.40 8.00
C ILE A 8 5.34 -12.44 8.90
N THR A 9 4.56 -12.98 9.85
CA THR A 9 5.04 -13.98 10.81
C THR A 9 5.41 -15.29 10.12
N ASP A 10 4.63 -15.74 9.14
CA ASP A 10 4.92 -16.94 8.36
C ASP A 10 6.25 -16.82 7.60
N VAL A 11 6.51 -15.66 6.98
CA VAL A 11 7.80 -15.40 6.31
C VAL A 11 8.95 -15.39 7.31
N ALA A 12 8.78 -14.74 8.47
CA ALA A 12 9.80 -14.69 9.51
C ALA A 12 10.09 -16.08 10.11
N GLU A 13 9.06 -16.89 10.32
CA GLU A 13 9.15 -18.25 10.85
C GLU A 13 9.84 -19.20 9.86
N ASP A 14 9.57 -19.07 8.55
CA ASP A 14 10.30 -19.84 7.52
C ASP A 14 11.79 -19.52 7.51
N VAL A 15 12.15 -18.23 7.61
CA VAL A 15 13.55 -17.79 7.75
C VAL A 15 14.18 -18.38 9.02
N TYR A 16 13.50 -18.26 10.16
CA TYR A 16 13.98 -18.77 11.45
C TYR A 16 14.20 -20.29 11.42
N ARG A 17 13.22 -21.07 10.96
CA ARG A 17 13.33 -22.53 10.81
C ARG A 17 14.42 -22.95 9.86
N THR A 18 14.63 -22.22 8.77
CA THR A 18 15.69 -22.50 7.80
C THR A 18 17.08 -22.31 8.42
N ILE A 19 17.26 -21.24 9.20
CA ILE A 19 18.49 -20.98 9.96
C ILE A 19 18.75 -22.08 11.01
N LEU A 20 17.73 -22.48 11.78
CA LEU A 20 17.86 -23.56 12.77
C LEU A 20 18.29 -24.89 12.14
N LYS A 21 17.85 -25.15 10.90
CA LYS A 21 18.28 -26.30 10.10
C LYS A 21 19.68 -26.14 9.49
N LYS A 22 20.42 -25.08 9.83
CA LYS A 22 21.72 -24.70 9.26
C LYS A 22 21.68 -24.59 7.73
N LYS A 23 20.52 -24.23 7.17
CA LYS A 23 20.34 -23.99 5.73
C LYS A 23 20.32 -22.49 5.48
N GLN A 24 20.70 -22.10 4.27
CA GLN A 24 20.67 -20.70 3.87
C GLN A 24 19.22 -20.23 3.67
N PRO A 25 18.74 -19.22 4.41
CA PRO A 25 17.41 -18.66 4.20
C PRO A 25 17.35 -17.83 2.92
N LYS A 26 16.15 -17.74 2.35
CA LYS A 26 15.86 -16.93 1.16
C LYS A 26 14.50 -16.25 1.32
N LEU A 27 14.43 -14.99 0.90
CA LEU A 27 13.19 -14.25 0.72
C LEU A 27 12.84 -14.25 -0.77
N VAL A 28 11.58 -14.47 -1.11
CA VAL A 28 11.15 -14.62 -2.51
C VAL A 28 9.98 -13.68 -2.77
N ALA A 29 10.16 -12.79 -3.74
CA ALA A 29 9.14 -11.85 -4.19
C ALA A 29 8.91 -12.01 -5.71
N PRO A 30 7.76 -11.65 -6.27
CA PRO A 30 7.58 -11.58 -7.71
C PRO A 30 8.53 -10.53 -8.30
N LEU A 31 9.07 -10.80 -9.50
CA LEU A 31 9.92 -9.84 -10.19
C LEU A 31 9.06 -8.72 -10.79
N ARG A 32 9.14 -7.51 -10.24
CA ARG A 32 8.42 -6.33 -10.73
C ARG A 32 9.15 -5.64 -11.89
N ALA A 33 9.19 -6.30 -13.04
CA ALA A 33 9.83 -5.77 -14.25
C ALA A 33 8.91 -5.94 -15.47
N LEU A 34 9.06 -5.07 -16.48
CA LEU A 34 8.32 -5.18 -17.75
C LEU A 34 8.50 -6.56 -18.42
N SER A 35 9.64 -7.21 -18.20
CA SER A 35 9.93 -8.56 -18.68
C SER A 35 9.18 -9.69 -17.94
N ASN A 36 8.39 -9.36 -16.93
CA ASN A 36 7.59 -10.29 -16.12
C ASN A 36 6.11 -9.87 -16.01
N VAL A 37 5.65 -9.00 -16.91
CA VAL A 37 4.25 -8.64 -16.99
C VAL A 37 3.69 -8.91 -18.37
N LYS A 38 2.40 -9.21 -18.42
CA LYS A 38 1.60 -9.26 -19.63
C LYS A 38 0.53 -8.19 -19.51
N TYR A 39 0.30 -7.45 -20.58
CA TYR A 39 -0.85 -6.55 -20.68
C TYR A 39 -1.96 -7.24 -21.46
N ASP A 40 -3.17 -7.26 -20.91
CA ASP A 40 -4.37 -7.63 -21.65
C ASP A 40 -5.21 -6.37 -21.89
N PRO A 41 -5.42 -5.92 -23.15
CA PRO A 41 -6.26 -4.77 -23.46
C PRO A 41 -7.71 -4.91 -23.00
N LYS A 42 -8.21 -6.13 -22.78
CA LYS A 42 -9.57 -6.36 -22.28
C LYS A 42 -9.66 -6.13 -20.78
N GLU A 43 -8.67 -6.61 -20.03
CA GLU A 43 -8.60 -6.44 -18.58
C GLU A 43 -8.11 -5.03 -18.19
N GLY A 44 -7.27 -4.41 -19.02
CA GLY A 44 -6.84 -3.03 -18.88
C GLY A 44 -5.71 -2.81 -17.87
N PHE A 45 -5.10 -3.86 -17.32
CA PHE A 45 -3.95 -3.76 -16.41
C PHE A 45 -2.86 -4.80 -16.71
N PHE A 46 -1.70 -4.62 -16.08
CA PHE A 46 -0.57 -5.54 -16.18
C PHE A 46 -0.70 -6.70 -15.18
N GLU A 47 -0.60 -7.92 -15.68
CA GLU A 47 -0.60 -9.15 -14.88
C GLU A 47 0.81 -9.74 -14.79
N LEU A 48 1.19 -10.22 -13.60
CA LEU A 48 2.46 -10.91 -13.39
C LEU A 48 2.46 -12.29 -14.06
N VAL A 49 3.51 -12.59 -14.83
CA VAL A 49 3.65 -13.86 -15.58
C VAL A 49 4.34 -14.96 -14.74
N GLY A 50 4.70 -14.65 -13.49
CA GLY A 50 5.13 -15.65 -12.50
C GLY A 50 6.65 -15.76 -12.26
N LYS A 51 7.50 -14.97 -12.93
CA LYS A 51 8.94 -14.92 -12.57
C LYS A 51 9.10 -14.32 -11.17
N LYS A 52 10.04 -14.86 -10.41
CA LYS A 52 10.33 -14.46 -9.03
C LYS A 52 11.78 -14.03 -8.90
N LYS A 53 12.02 -13.09 -8.00
CA LYS A 53 13.34 -12.68 -7.53
C LYS A 53 13.54 -13.29 -6.14
N SER A 54 14.68 -13.95 -5.94
CA SER A 54 15.06 -14.47 -4.63
C SER A 54 16.23 -13.69 -4.06
N ARG A 55 16.13 -13.32 -2.78
CA ARG A 55 17.19 -12.71 -1.99
C ARG A 55 17.66 -13.73 -0.95
N THR A 56 18.81 -14.35 -1.19
CA THR A 56 19.47 -15.26 -0.24
C THR A 56 20.34 -14.49 0.74
N LEU A 57 20.54 -14.99 1.95
CA LEU A 57 21.47 -14.42 2.92
C LEU A 57 22.93 -14.74 2.55
N THR A 58 23.64 -13.82 1.90
CA THR A 58 25.07 -13.91 1.52
C THR A 58 25.83 -12.68 2.02
N ALA A 59 27.16 -12.72 1.99
CA ALA A 59 27.99 -11.56 2.37
C ALA A 59 27.64 -10.29 1.58
N SER A 60 27.29 -10.42 0.30
CA SER A 60 26.91 -9.28 -0.56
C SER A 60 25.49 -8.77 -0.33
N SER A 61 24.57 -9.60 0.18
CA SER A 61 23.16 -9.24 0.35
C SER A 61 22.74 -9.04 1.81
N VAL A 62 23.62 -9.36 2.77
CA VAL A 62 23.33 -9.42 4.22
C VAL A 62 22.61 -8.18 4.73
N ARG A 63 23.08 -7.00 4.33
CA ARG A 63 22.49 -5.72 4.71
C ARG A 63 21.04 -5.61 4.24
N THR A 64 20.82 -5.87 2.96
CA THR A 64 19.49 -5.75 2.37
C THR A 64 18.51 -6.82 2.85
N PHE A 65 19.02 -8.01 3.18
CA PHE A 65 18.25 -9.07 3.82
C PHE A 65 17.81 -8.63 5.22
N ALA A 66 18.73 -8.08 6.01
CA ALA A 66 18.45 -7.54 7.34
C ALA A 66 17.46 -6.36 7.28
N GLN A 67 17.62 -5.43 6.33
CA GLN A 67 16.69 -4.32 6.08
C GLN A 67 15.27 -4.82 5.79
N THR A 68 15.13 -5.87 4.99
CA THR A 68 13.81 -6.45 4.69
C THR A 68 13.16 -7.02 5.96
N LEU A 69 13.91 -7.74 6.79
CA LEU A 69 13.41 -8.24 8.08
C LEU A 69 13.04 -7.11 9.05
N ARG A 70 13.87 -6.05 9.14
CA ARG A 70 13.61 -4.90 10.01
C ARG A 70 12.38 -4.10 9.56
N MET A 71 12.19 -3.95 8.26
CA MET A 71 11.01 -3.27 7.72
C MET A 71 9.72 -4.10 7.91
N MET A 72 9.81 -5.43 7.79
CA MET A 72 8.69 -6.32 8.16
C MET A 72 8.37 -6.26 9.66
N ALA A 73 9.39 -6.16 10.52
CA ALA A 73 9.20 -5.99 11.96
C ALA A 73 8.52 -4.66 12.28
N LEU A 74 8.98 -3.55 11.68
CA LEU A 74 8.32 -2.24 11.79
C LEU A 74 6.86 -2.31 11.32
N SER A 75 6.60 -2.92 10.17
CA SER A 75 5.24 -3.11 9.67
C SER A 75 4.36 -3.89 10.65
N LYS A 76 4.87 -4.98 11.23
CA LYS A 76 4.16 -5.75 12.24
C LYS A 76 3.83 -4.89 13.46
N GLU A 77 4.77 -4.09 13.94
CA GLU A 77 4.58 -3.19 15.09
C GLU A 77 3.48 -2.15 14.80
N LEU A 78 3.52 -1.51 13.63
CA LEU A 78 2.50 -0.54 13.19
C LEU A 78 1.10 -1.17 13.18
N ILE A 79 0.95 -2.34 12.57
CA ILE A 79 -0.36 -3.02 12.48
C ILE A 79 -0.86 -3.48 13.85
N GLU A 80 0.01 -3.96 14.73
CA GLU A 80 -0.38 -4.41 16.07
C GLU A 80 -0.76 -3.25 17.00
N GLN A 81 -0.21 -2.06 16.77
CA GLN A 81 -0.49 -0.84 17.54
C GLN A 81 -1.62 0.01 16.93
N ASP A 82 -2.20 -0.43 15.81
CA ASP A 82 -3.18 0.36 15.04
C ASP A 82 -2.63 1.74 14.64
N ASP A 83 -1.34 1.76 14.26
CA ASP A 83 -0.58 2.96 13.90
C ASP A 83 -0.16 2.93 12.42
N ILE A 84 0.26 4.09 11.90
CA ILE A 84 0.65 4.29 10.51
C ILE A 84 1.95 5.08 10.42
N ALA A 85 2.73 4.84 9.36
CA ALA A 85 3.92 5.62 9.06
C ALA A 85 3.94 6.03 7.59
N THR A 86 4.34 7.26 7.33
CA THR A 86 4.70 7.69 5.98
C THR A 86 6.01 7.03 5.52
N LYS A 87 6.24 7.02 4.21
CA LYS A 87 7.52 6.54 3.64
C LYS A 87 8.74 7.24 4.25
N ARG A 88 8.65 8.55 4.51
CA ARG A 88 9.73 9.32 5.12
C ARG A 88 9.94 8.96 6.58
N GLU A 89 8.88 8.78 7.35
CA GLU A 89 8.98 8.35 8.75
C GLU A 89 9.63 6.96 8.83
N ALA A 90 9.20 6.01 8.01
CA ALA A 90 9.83 4.67 7.94
C ALA A 90 11.34 4.76 7.62
N TYR A 91 11.73 5.66 6.71
CA TYR A 91 13.14 5.95 6.42
C TYR A 91 13.89 6.52 7.64
N TYR A 92 13.31 7.45 8.39
CA TYR A 92 13.93 8.01 9.58
C TYR A 92 14.02 7.02 10.74
N VAL A 93 12.97 6.21 10.97
CA VAL A 93 12.99 5.10 11.94
C VAL A 93 14.15 4.14 11.63
N SER A 94 14.45 3.91 10.34
CA SER A 94 15.57 3.05 9.94
C SER A 94 16.93 3.55 10.40
N LYS A 95 17.10 4.85 10.72
CA LYS A 95 18.39 5.39 11.19
C LYS A 95 18.83 4.78 12.51
N ASN A 96 17.90 4.21 13.27
CA ASN A 96 18.15 3.47 14.51
C ASN A 96 18.50 1.99 14.28
N TRP A 97 18.59 1.51 13.03
CA TRP A 97 18.85 0.10 12.73
C TRP A 97 20.35 -0.25 12.59
N ALA A 98 21.23 0.58 13.16
CA ALA A 98 22.68 0.42 13.10
C ALA A 98 23.17 0.17 11.65
N GLU A 99 23.91 -0.91 11.41
CA GLU A 99 24.43 -1.29 10.08
C GLU A 99 23.34 -1.57 9.04
N ALA A 100 22.11 -1.85 9.47
CA ALA A 100 20.97 -2.05 8.59
C ALA A 100 20.20 -0.75 8.28
N ARG A 101 20.67 0.43 8.71
CA ARG A 101 20.03 1.70 8.36
C ARG A 101 20.00 1.93 6.85
N PHE A 102 18.98 2.62 6.34
CA PHE A 102 18.99 3.08 4.95
C PHE A 102 19.89 4.30 4.79
N HIS A 103 20.64 4.38 3.70
CA HIS A 103 21.41 5.57 3.36
C HIS A 103 20.54 6.60 2.65
N GLU A 104 19.73 6.15 1.70
CA GLU A 104 18.90 7.01 0.85
C GLU A 104 17.46 6.53 0.84
N GLN A 105 16.52 7.44 0.61
CA GLN A 105 15.10 7.13 0.58
C GLN A 105 14.70 6.12 -0.52
N PRO A 106 15.29 6.17 -1.74
CA PRO A 106 15.01 5.14 -2.76
C PRO A 106 15.35 3.71 -2.31
N GLU A 107 16.31 3.56 -1.38
CA GLU A 107 16.67 2.25 -0.80
C GLU A 107 15.54 1.71 0.08
N SER A 108 14.98 2.54 0.97
CA SER A 108 13.84 2.16 1.81
C SER A 108 12.58 1.90 1.00
N ASP A 109 12.33 2.73 -0.02
CA ASP A 109 11.18 2.58 -0.90
C ASP A 109 11.25 1.25 -1.66
N THR A 110 12.43 0.89 -2.19
CA THR A 110 12.63 -0.38 -2.88
C THR A 110 12.37 -1.59 -1.97
N VAL A 111 12.81 -1.53 -0.72
CA VAL A 111 12.57 -2.61 0.27
C VAL A 111 11.09 -2.69 0.65
N MET A 112 10.43 -1.56 0.81
CA MET A 112 8.99 -1.49 1.10
C MET A 112 8.17 -2.12 -0.03
N ASP A 113 8.45 -1.75 -1.28
CA ASP A 113 7.79 -2.34 -2.44
C ASP A 113 8.08 -3.84 -2.59
N ASP A 114 9.30 -4.30 -2.26
CA ASP A 114 9.65 -5.73 -2.28
C ASP A 114 8.82 -6.50 -1.24
N ILE A 115 8.53 -5.90 -0.08
CA ILE A 115 7.67 -6.50 0.98
C ILE A 115 6.21 -6.52 0.53
N GLU A 116 5.70 -5.42 -0.01
CA GLU A 116 4.36 -5.31 -0.59
C GLU A 116 4.11 -6.45 -1.60
N ALA A 117 5.06 -6.60 -2.53
CA ALA A 117 5.03 -7.63 -3.56
C ALA A 117 5.20 -9.05 -3.00
N MET A 118 6.07 -9.24 -2.01
CA MET A 118 6.29 -10.54 -1.36
C MET A 118 5.04 -11.01 -0.61
N LEU A 119 4.34 -10.09 0.06
CA LEU A 119 3.15 -10.38 0.84
C LEU A 119 1.86 -10.36 0.00
N MET A 120 1.89 -9.83 -1.23
CA MET A 120 0.73 -9.70 -2.12
C MET A 120 -0.42 -8.96 -1.42
N VAL A 121 -0.12 -7.78 -0.91
CA VAL A 121 -1.02 -6.83 -0.23
C VAL A 121 -0.62 -5.41 -0.64
N ASN A 122 -1.49 -4.42 -0.48
CA ASN A 122 -1.10 -3.03 -0.71
C ASN A 122 -0.27 -2.52 0.48
N ARG A 123 0.60 -1.53 0.24
CA ARG A 123 1.45 -0.92 1.29
C ARG A 123 0.64 -0.34 2.46
N GLU A 124 -0.56 0.18 2.20
CA GLU A 124 -1.45 0.74 3.22
C GLU A 124 -1.86 -0.34 4.23
N GLN A 125 -2.02 -1.59 3.76
CA GLN A 125 -2.34 -2.75 4.61
C GLN A 125 -1.17 -3.24 5.46
N ILE A 126 0.07 -2.81 5.16
CA ILE A 126 1.27 -3.10 5.95
C ILE A 126 1.68 -1.89 6.81
N GLY A 127 0.80 -0.90 6.98
CA GLY A 127 0.99 0.25 7.87
C GLY A 127 1.72 1.43 7.23
N PHE A 128 2.03 1.37 5.93
CA PHE A 128 2.75 2.45 5.24
C PHE A 128 1.82 3.26 4.35
N ILE A 129 1.69 4.55 4.63
CA ILE A 129 0.80 5.46 3.89
C ILE A 129 1.57 6.47 3.02
N PRO A 130 0.98 6.94 1.91
CA PRO A 130 1.54 8.05 1.15
C PRO A 130 1.41 9.39 1.91
N GLU A 131 2.32 10.34 1.62
CA GLU A 131 2.19 11.73 2.10
C GLU A 131 1.17 12.54 1.26
N GLU A 132 0.93 12.13 0.00
CA GLU A 132 0.07 12.86 -0.92
C GLU A 132 -1.42 12.56 -0.69
N LYS A 133 -2.26 13.58 -0.90
CA LYS A 133 -3.72 13.45 -0.81
C LYS A 133 -4.25 12.68 -2.02
N GLY A 134 -5.12 11.69 -1.79
CA GLY A 134 -5.64 10.77 -2.80
C GLY A 134 -6.57 11.37 -3.87
N GLY A 135 -6.68 12.69 -3.95
CA GLY A 135 -7.59 13.40 -4.86
C GLY A 135 -8.96 13.71 -4.24
N GLU A 136 -9.84 14.28 -5.06
CA GLU A 136 -11.18 14.70 -4.69
C GLU A 136 -12.24 14.02 -5.57
N ILE A 137 -13.36 13.62 -4.97
CA ILE A 137 -14.50 12.99 -5.66
C ILE A 137 -15.75 13.83 -5.50
N ALA A 138 -16.45 14.05 -6.61
CA ALA A 138 -17.79 14.61 -6.63
C ALA A 138 -18.66 13.84 -7.63
N GLY A 139 -19.87 13.47 -7.24
CA GLY A 139 -20.80 12.75 -8.11
C GLY A 139 -21.83 11.94 -7.36
N ASN A 140 -22.64 11.18 -8.11
CA ASN A 140 -23.65 10.28 -7.57
C ASN A 140 -22.98 9.03 -6.95
N LEU A 141 -22.40 9.21 -5.78
CA LEU A 141 -21.68 8.21 -5.02
C LEU A 141 -21.99 8.40 -3.54
N ILE A 142 -22.32 7.30 -2.87
CA ILE A 142 -22.33 7.21 -1.41
C ILE A 142 -21.12 6.37 -1.03
N VAL A 143 -20.21 6.97 -0.26
CA VAL A 143 -19.09 6.26 0.37
C VAL A 143 -19.57 5.79 1.74
N ILE A 144 -19.45 4.50 2.01
CA ILE A 144 -19.75 3.91 3.30
C ILE A 144 -18.42 3.66 3.99
N ASP A 145 -18.19 4.41 5.05
CA ASP A 145 -16.97 4.37 5.86
C ASP A 145 -17.31 3.92 7.29
N LYS A 146 -16.32 3.70 8.15
CA LYS A 146 -16.50 3.40 9.56
C LYS A 146 -16.01 4.57 10.40
N ASP A 147 -16.81 4.95 11.40
CA ASP A 147 -16.37 5.89 12.41
C ASP A 147 -15.16 5.30 13.18
N PRO A 148 -14.01 5.97 13.24
CA PRO A 148 -12.81 5.41 13.88
C PRO A 148 -12.97 5.26 15.41
N THR A 149 -13.89 6.00 16.04
CA THR A 149 -14.13 5.93 17.49
C THR A 149 -15.19 4.89 17.84
N THR A 150 -16.28 4.85 17.06
CA THR A 150 -17.46 4.03 17.41
C THR A 150 -17.60 2.76 16.58
N GLY A 151 -16.84 2.62 15.50
CA GLY A 151 -16.90 1.50 14.56
C GLY A 151 -18.20 1.40 13.77
N LYS A 152 -19.10 2.38 13.91
CA LYS A 152 -20.40 2.39 13.22
C LYS A 152 -20.22 2.81 11.76
N GLU A 153 -21.01 2.21 10.87
CA GLU A 153 -21.02 2.60 9.47
C GLU A 153 -21.59 4.02 9.31
N ILE A 154 -20.83 4.87 8.63
CA ILE A 154 -21.20 6.23 8.23
C ILE A 154 -21.43 6.22 6.72
N ARG A 155 -22.55 6.82 6.29
CA ARG A 155 -22.87 7.00 4.87
C ARG A 155 -22.58 8.44 4.46
N ILE A 156 -21.55 8.62 3.66
CA ILE A 156 -21.06 9.91 3.17
C ILE A 156 -21.61 10.12 1.75
N ASP A 157 -22.50 11.11 1.61
CA ASP A 157 -23.14 11.43 0.34
C ASP A 157 -22.32 12.46 -0.46
N CYS A 158 -21.58 11.99 -1.48
CA CYS A 158 -20.70 12.83 -2.30
C CYS A 158 -21.45 13.83 -3.19
N THR A 159 -22.80 13.82 -3.20
CA THR A 159 -23.61 14.81 -3.92
C THR A 159 -23.86 16.09 -3.12
N LYS A 160 -23.60 16.06 -1.80
CA LYS A 160 -23.98 17.12 -0.84
C LYS A 160 -22.84 18.02 -0.40
N PHE A 161 -21.71 18.01 -1.11
CA PHE A 161 -20.54 18.83 -0.77
C PHE A 161 -20.58 20.27 -1.30
N GLY A 162 -21.65 20.67 -2.00
CA GLY A 162 -21.81 22.04 -2.51
C GLY A 162 -20.73 22.41 -3.53
N SER A 163 -19.87 23.37 -3.20
CA SER A 163 -18.70 23.73 -4.01
C SER A 163 -17.46 22.87 -3.75
N GLY A 164 -17.48 22.06 -2.68
CA GLY A 164 -16.39 21.15 -2.34
C GLY A 164 -16.57 19.75 -2.93
N ALA A 165 -15.77 18.83 -2.43
CA ALA A 165 -15.77 17.43 -2.82
C ALA A 165 -15.33 16.56 -1.64
N TYR A 166 -15.58 15.25 -1.73
CA TYR A 166 -15.06 14.29 -0.77
C TYR A 166 -13.57 14.08 -1.03
N SER A 167 -12.72 14.34 -0.03
CA SER A 167 -11.29 14.07 -0.10
C SER A 167 -11.02 12.61 0.22
N ILE A 168 -10.36 11.90 -0.69
CA ILE A 168 -10.12 10.46 -0.54
C ILE A 168 -9.07 10.24 0.58
N PRO A 169 -9.37 9.40 1.59
CA PRO A 169 -8.42 9.05 2.64
C PRO A 169 -7.25 8.21 2.08
N SER A 170 -6.15 8.14 2.83
CA SER A 170 -4.96 7.39 2.44
C SER A 170 -5.18 5.88 2.40
N SER A 171 -6.01 5.34 3.29
CA SER A 171 -6.47 3.94 3.23
C SER A 171 -7.92 3.89 2.77
N VAL A 172 -8.18 3.00 1.80
CA VAL A 172 -9.48 2.88 1.13
C VAL A 172 -10.04 1.46 1.16
N GLU A 173 -9.30 0.52 1.76
CA GLU A 173 -9.58 -0.92 1.74
C GLU A 173 -10.89 -1.29 2.44
N ASP A 174 -11.28 -0.54 3.46
CA ASP A 174 -12.53 -0.74 4.22
C ASP A 174 -13.73 0.00 3.62
N LEU A 175 -13.51 0.90 2.65
CA LEU A 175 -14.58 1.70 2.05
C LEU A 175 -15.48 0.82 1.20
N LYS A 176 -16.79 1.01 1.35
CA LYS A 176 -17.79 0.45 0.42
C LYS A 176 -18.44 1.58 -0.36
N PHE A 177 -18.99 1.24 -1.51
CA PHE A 177 -19.51 2.23 -2.45
C PHE A 177 -20.91 1.85 -2.92
N GLU A 178 -21.81 2.82 -2.94
CA GLU A 178 -23.09 2.73 -3.63
C GLU A 178 -23.19 3.85 -4.66
N THR A 179 -23.47 3.51 -5.92
CA THR A 179 -23.53 4.49 -7.00
C THR A 179 -24.56 4.10 -8.05
N LYS A 180 -25.18 5.12 -8.66
CA LYS A 180 -25.99 5.00 -9.88
C LYS A 180 -25.28 5.60 -11.10
N ALA A 181 -24.03 6.03 -10.95
CA ALA A 181 -23.25 6.60 -12.05
C ALA A 181 -22.97 5.53 -13.11
N ARG A 182 -22.98 5.92 -14.39
CA ARG A 182 -22.75 5.01 -15.52
C ARG A 182 -21.28 4.88 -15.89
N PHE A 183 -20.46 5.85 -15.51
CA PHE A 183 -19.02 5.90 -15.79
C PHE A 183 -18.31 6.77 -14.76
N VAL A 184 -16.98 6.67 -14.72
CA VAL A 184 -16.09 7.52 -13.92
C VAL A 184 -15.28 8.40 -14.87
N LEU A 185 -15.17 9.69 -14.56
CA LEU A 185 -14.34 10.65 -15.31
C LEU A 185 -13.14 11.06 -14.46
N ALA A 186 -11.96 10.54 -14.80
CA ALA A 186 -10.71 10.92 -14.15
C ALA A 186 -10.20 12.26 -14.71
N ILE A 187 -9.92 13.22 -13.82
CA ILE A 187 -9.50 14.58 -14.19
C ILE A 187 -8.21 14.89 -13.43
N GLU A 188 -7.12 15.09 -14.17
CA GLU A 188 -5.81 15.39 -13.58
C GLU A 188 -5.75 16.80 -12.96
N THR A 189 -6.30 17.81 -13.65
CA THR A 189 -6.16 19.20 -13.22
C THR A 189 -7.27 19.61 -12.26
N ALA A 190 -6.89 20.05 -11.05
CA ALA A 190 -7.83 20.53 -10.03
C ALA A 190 -8.73 21.66 -10.54
N GLY A 191 -8.20 22.57 -11.38
CA GLY A 191 -8.98 23.66 -11.98
C GLY A 191 -10.13 23.17 -12.88
N MET A 192 -9.89 22.13 -13.68
CA MET A 192 -10.95 21.53 -14.52
C MET A 192 -11.97 20.79 -13.65
N PHE A 193 -11.51 20.06 -12.64
CA PHE A 193 -12.38 19.38 -11.68
C PHE A 193 -13.34 20.36 -11.02
N GLN A 194 -12.82 21.44 -10.44
CA GLN A 194 -13.61 22.49 -9.78
C GLN A 194 -14.60 23.16 -10.74
N ARG A 195 -14.22 23.37 -12.01
CA ARG A 195 -15.13 23.89 -13.04
C ARG A 195 -16.29 22.93 -13.34
N LEU A 196 -16.02 21.63 -13.47
CA LEU A 196 -17.06 20.62 -13.73
C LEU A 196 -18.00 20.44 -12.53
N VAL A 197 -17.46 20.47 -11.30
CA VAL A 197 -18.24 20.47 -10.06
C VAL A 197 -19.17 21.69 -10.01
N LYS A 198 -18.66 22.89 -10.29
CA LYS A 198 -19.46 24.13 -10.34
C LYS A 198 -20.63 24.05 -11.32
N HIS A 199 -20.46 23.36 -12.45
CA HIS A 199 -21.52 23.17 -13.43
C HIS A 199 -22.41 21.95 -13.18
N ASN A 200 -22.23 21.24 -12.06
CA ASN A 200 -22.93 20.00 -11.73
C ASN A 200 -22.89 18.98 -12.88
N PHE A 201 -21.75 18.87 -13.56
CA PHE A 201 -21.63 17.99 -14.74
C PHE A 201 -22.02 16.54 -14.41
N TRP A 202 -21.68 16.07 -13.21
CA TRP A 202 -22.00 14.74 -12.70
C TRP A 202 -23.50 14.44 -12.53
N LYS A 203 -24.39 15.46 -12.60
CA LYS A 203 -25.85 15.25 -12.58
C LYS A 203 -26.43 14.92 -13.96
N LYS A 204 -25.70 15.22 -15.03
CA LYS A 204 -26.12 14.99 -16.41
C LYS A 204 -25.80 13.56 -16.83
#